data_AF-X1K6C8-F1
#
_entry.id   AF-X1K6C8-F1
#
_cell.length_a   1.000
_cell.length_b   1.000
_cell.length_c   1.000
_cell.angle_alpha   90.00
_cell.angle_beta   90.00
_cell.angle_gamma   90.00
#
_symmetry.space_group_name_H-M   'P 1'
#
loop_
_entity.id
_entity.type
_entity.pdbx_description
1 polymer ?
#
loop_
_entity_poly.entity_id
_entity_poly.type
_entity_poly.pdbx_seq_one_letter_code
_entity_poly.pdbx_strand_id
1 'polypeptide(L)'
;MTKRHWEQAQFYQACLAAHLINPIPYPVEFIRGAELEVMVSNIIVDDGEVRGVETEAGDRFDCRYLILAPGREGADWLSKEANRLNLTMHNNPVDVGVRVEVPVAVMQELTDVLYEAKLEFTSKSFDDRIRTFCMCPNGEVIMESTGGCDPVITVNGHSYANHSSGNTNFALLVSTAFTEPFREPIAYGKHLARLANILSGGVLVQRLGDLLEGQRSTPARIERSVVQPTLKTATPGDLSFVLSYR
;
A
#
# COMPACT_ATOMS: atom_id res chain seq x y z
N MET A 1 -0.25 -37.57 3.99
CA MET A 1 -0.71 -36.39 3.23
C MET A 1 -0.60 -35.16 4.13
N THR A 2 0.55 -34.51 4.13
CA THR A 2 0.77 -33.25 4.86
C THR A 2 0.33 -32.10 3.95
N LYS A 3 -0.79 -31.46 4.29
CA LYS A 3 -1.22 -30.20 3.67
C LYS A 3 -0.11 -29.17 3.90
N ARG A 4 0.59 -28.75 2.84
CA ARG A 4 1.50 -27.62 2.90
C ARG A 4 0.64 -26.36 2.88
N HIS A 5 0.67 -25.64 4.00
CA HIS A 5 -0.06 -24.40 4.19
C HIS A 5 0.74 -23.29 3.53
N TRP A 6 0.08 -22.51 2.67
CA TRP A 6 0.64 -21.32 2.05
C TRP A 6 -0.04 -20.10 2.67
N GLU A 7 0.68 -19.38 3.52
CA GLU A 7 0.25 -18.07 4.01
C GLU A 7 0.77 -17.02 3.02
N GLN A 8 -0.11 -16.49 2.17
CA GLN A 8 0.19 -15.27 1.45
C GLN A 8 0.07 -14.11 2.43
N ALA A 9 1.17 -13.55 2.89
CA ALA A 9 1.20 -12.22 3.51
C ALA A 9 1.07 -11.14 2.41
N GLN A 10 -0.11 -11.00 1.81
CA GLN A 10 -0.48 -9.81 1.05
C GLN A 10 -0.55 -8.62 2.01
N PHE A 11 0.51 -7.84 2.04
CA PHE A 11 0.49 -6.51 2.62
C PHE A 11 -0.01 -5.52 1.59
N TYR A 12 -1.18 -4.91 1.84
CA TYR A 12 -1.48 -3.57 1.35
C TYR A 12 -0.62 -2.56 2.12
N GLN A 13 0.70 -2.65 1.97
CA GLN A 13 1.65 -1.75 2.62
C GLN A 13 2.73 -1.35 1.64
N ALA A 14 2.93 -0.05 1.54
CA ALA A 14 3.92 0.50 0.65
C ALA A 14 5.25 0.55 1.39
N CYS A 15 6.26 -0.10 0.81
CA CYS A 15 7.66 0.07 1.19
C CYS A 15 8.45 0.28 -0.10
N LEU A 16 8.87 1.52 -0.36
CA LEU A 16 9.95 1.81 -1.28
C LEU A 16 11.25 1.42 -0.56
N ALA A 17 11.87 0.31 -0.95
CA ALA A 17 13.27 0.08 -0.61
C ALA A 17 14.11 0.82 -1.65
N ALA A 18 14.53 2.04 -1.33
CA ALA A 18 15.68 2.65 -1.98
C ALA A 18 16.94 1.84 -1.60
N HIS A 19 17.78 1.64 -2.61
CA HIS A 19 19.02 0.87 -2.59
C HIS A 19 19.93 1.21 -1.37
N LEU A 20 20.07 0.26 -0.44
CA LEU A 20 21.25 0.10 0.41
C LEU A 20 21.60 -1.39 0.44
N ILE A 21 22.31 -1.85 -0.60
CA ILE A 21 23.09 -3.08 -0.49
C ILE A 21 24.27 -2.74 0.42
N ASN A 22 24.08 -2.83 1.74
CA ASN A 22 25.21 -3.15 2.60
C ASN A 22 25.58 -4.61 2.29
N PRO A 23 26.87 -4.93 2.10
CA PRO A 23 27.27 -6.27 1.70
C PRO A 23 26.80 -7.27 2.76
N ILE A 24 26.00 -8.23 2.33
CA ILE A 24 25.71 -9.42 3.12
C ILE A 24 27.08 -10.03 3.47
N PRO A 25 27.43 -10.25 4.75
CA PRO A 25 28.76 -10.73 5.16
C PRO A 25 29.00 -12.22 4.83
N TYR A 26 28.16 -12.81 3.98
CA TYR A 26 28.31 -14.15 3.44
C TYR A 26 28.55 -14.05 1.94
N PRO A 27 29.47 -14.82 1.35
CA PRO A 27 29.64 -14.85 -0.09
C PRO A 27 28.34 -15.35 -0.74
N VAL A 28 27.53 -14.42 -1.22
CA VAL A 28 26.48 -14.72 -2.18
C VAL A 28 27.20 -14.81 -3.52
N GLU A 29 27.58 -16.02 -3.91
CA GLU A 29 27.95 -16.28 -5.30
C GLU A 29 26.73 -15.93 -6.17
N PHE A 30 26.83 -14.85 -6.94
CA PHE A 30 25.89 -14.56 -8.02
C PHE A 30 26.07 -15.62 -9.10
N ILE A 31 25.33 -16.71 -8.99
CA ILE A 31 25.29 -17.75 -10.02
C ILE A 31 24.40 -17.22 -11.17
N ARG A 32 25.05 -16.60 -12.17
CA ARG A 32 24.61 -16.26 -13.54
C ARG A 32 23.22 -15.61 -13.77
N GLY A 33 23.25 -14.47 -14.49
CA GLY A 33 22.19 -13.97 -15.38
C GLY A 33 20.99 -13.31 -14.68
N ALA A 34 20.97 -11.99 -14.61
CA ALA A 34 19.75 -11.23 -14.32
C ALA A 34 19.25 -10.64 -15.63
N GLU A 35 18.02 -10.96 -16.03
CA GLU A 35 17.34 -10.33 -17.15
C GLU A 35 16.37 -9.28 -16.60
N LEU A 36 16.55 -8.05 -17.05
CA LEU A 36 15.66 -6.93 -16.74
C LEU A 36 14.73 -6.70 -17.93
N GLU A 37 13.60 -6.03 -17.68
CA GLU A 37 12.62 -5.70 -18.74
C GLU A 37 11.99 -6.94 -19.42
N VAL A 38 12.06 -8.10 -18.75
CA VAL A 38 11.44 -9.35 -19.19
C VAL A 38 10.20 -9.62 -18.36
N MET A 39 9.04 -9.51 -18.99
CA MET A 39 7.74 -9.77 -18.36
C MET A 39 7.37 -11.24 -18.49
N VAL A 40 7.18 -11.91 -17.35
CA VAL A 40 6.67 -13.28 -17.30
C VAL A 40 5.16 -13.25 -17.56
N SER A 41 4.70 -14.05 -18.51
CA SER A 41 3.29 -14.20 -18.86
C SER A 41 2.65 -15.39 -18.14
N ASN A 42 3.32 -16.56 -18.13
CA ASN A 42 2.76 -17.81 -17.61
C ASN A 42 3.76 -18.63 -16.79
N ILE A 43 3.24 -19.37 -15.81
CA ILE A 43 3.97 -20.43 -15.11
C ILE A 43 3.76 -21.76 -15.85
N ILE A 44 4.86 -22.42 -16.22
CA ILE A 44 4.85 -23.72 -16.88
C ILE A 44 4.82 -24.81 -15.81
N VAL A 45 3.80 -25.67 -15.88
CA VAL A 45 3.58 -26.77 -14.94
C VAL A 45 3.37 -28.06 -15.72
N ASP A 46 3.96 -29.14 -15.24
CA ASP A 46 3.81 -30.50 -15.78
C ASP A 46 3.68 -31.49 -14.62
N ASP A 47 2.66 -32.36 -14.68
CA ASP A 47 2.29 -33.31 -13.62
C ASP A 47 2.21 -32.71 -12.20
N GLY A 48 1.71 -31.47 -12.10
CA GLY A 48 1.60 -30.75 -10.82
C GLY A 48 2.91 -30.19 -10.28
N GLU A 49 4.01 -30.30 -11.02
CA GLU A 49 5.32 -29.73 -10.69
C GLU A 49 5.65 -28.53 -11.58
N VAL A 50 6.28 -27.51 -11.01
CA VAL A 50 6.80 -26.39 -11.80
C VAL A 50 7.94 -26.86 -12.72
N ARG A 51 7.91 -26.41 -13.97
CA ARG A 51 8.96 -26.67 -14.96
C ARG A 51 9.67 -25.40 -15.42
N GLY A 52 9.04 -24.24 -15.28
CA GLY A 52 9.61 -22.98 -15.76
C GLY A 52 8.61 -21.85 -15.82
N VAL A 53 8.99 -20.80 -16.55
CA VAL A 53 8.13 -19.66 -16.90
C VAL A 53 8.23 -19.37 -18.40
N GLU A 54 7.15 -18.82 -18.94
CA GLU A 54 7.08 -18.29 -20.30
C GLU A 54 6.96 -16.76 -20.22
N THR A 55 7.64 -16.04 -21.11
CA THR A 55 7.58 -14.57 -21.18
C THR A 55 6.50 -14.10 -22.13
N GLU A 56 6.19 -12.80 -22.12
CA GLU A 56 5.32 -12.20 -23.14
C GLU A 56 5.93 -12.27 -24.55
N ALA A 57 7.26 -12.32 -24.67
CA ALA A 57 7.95 -12.49 -25.94
C ALA A 57 7.92 -13.95 -26.46
N GLY A 58 7.44 -14.89 -25.65
CA GLY A 58 7.39 -16.32 -25.97
C GLY A 58 8.66 -17.10 -25.59
N ASP A 59 9.62 -16.46 -24.93
CA ASP A 59 10.81 -17.12 -24.40
C ASP A 59 10.44 -18.04 -23.23
N ARG A 60 11.20 -19.12 -23.08
CA ARG A 60 10.99 -20.10 -22.01
C ARG A 60 12.23 -20.23 -21.14
N PHE A 61 12.01 -20.14 -19.84
CA PHE A 61 13.04 -20.29 -18.82
C PHE A 61 12.68 -21.49 -17.95
N ASP A 62 13.42 -22.59 -18.13
CA ASP A 62 13.23 -23.79 -17.34
C ASP A 62 13.80 -23.62 -15.93
N CYS A 63 13.08 -24.11 -14.93
CA CYS A 63 13.53 -24.09 -13.55
C CYS A 63 12.98 -25.28 -12.75
N ARG A 64 13.78 -25.76 -11.79
CA ARG A 64 13.33 -26.74 -10.79
C ARG A 64 12.61 -26.08 -9.62
N TYR A 65 12.95 -24.83 -9.33
CA TYR A 65 12.40 -24.04 -8.24
C TYR A 65 12.06 -22.65 -8.76
N LEU A 66 10.84 -22.19 -8.49
CA LEU A 66 10.35 -20.89 -8.88
C LEU A 66 10.01 -20.07 -7.64
N ILE A 67 10.60 -18.87 -7.53
CA ILE A 67 10.26 -17.89 -6.50
C ILE A 67 9.42 -16.80 -7.16
N LEU A 68 8.21 -16.62 -6.66
CA LEU A 68 7.29 -15.57 -7.12
C LEU A 68 7.35 -14.40 -6.15
N ALA A 69 7.95 -13.30 -6.57
CA ALA A 69 8.02 -12.06 -5.81
C ALA A 69 7.59 -10.83 -6.66
N PRO A 70 6.41 -10.85 -7.30
CA PRO A 70 6.03 -9.84 -8.29
C PRO A 70 5.61 -8.48 -7.69
N GLY A 71 5.76 -8.31 -6.37
CA GLY A 71 5.31 -7.12 -5.66
C GLY A 71 3.80 -6.89 -5.74
N ARG A 72 3.37 -5.65 -5.41
CA ARG A 72 1.95 -5.28 -5.46
C ARG A 72 1.43 -5.20 -6.89
N GLU A 73 2.23 -4.67 -7.81
CA GLU A 73 1.81 -4.45 -9.21
C GLU A 73 1.48 -5.76 -9.93
N GLY A 74 2.22 -6.84 -9.65
CA GLY A 74 1.94 -8.15 -10.21
C GLY A 74 1.05 -9.06 -9.35
N ALA A 75 0.38 -8.53 -8.31
CA ALA A 75 -0.54 -9.30 -7.48
C ALA A 75 -1.76 -9.81 -8.27
N ASP A 76 -2.26 -9.01 -9.22
CA ASP A 76 -3.37 -9.40 -10.09
C ASP A 76 -2.96 -10.57 -11.01
N TRP A 77 -1.75 -10.53 -11.57
CA TRP A 77 -1.18 -11.61 -12.37
C TRP A 77 -1.01 -12.89 -11.54
N LEU A 78 -0.42 -12.77 -10.34
CA LEU A 78 -0.22 -13.90 -9.45
C LEU A 78 -1.55 -14.56 -9.04
N SER A 79 -2.59 -13.76 -8.81
CA SER A 79 -3.92 -14.25 -8.46
C SER A 79 -4.56 -15.02 -9.63
N LYS A 80 -4.37 -14.55 -10.87
CA LYS A 80 -4.84 -15.25 -12.08
C LYS A 80 -4.10 -16.58 -12.27
N GLU A 81 -2.78 -16.60 -12.10
CA GLU A 81 -1.98 -17.82 -12.20
C GLU A 81 -2.33 -18.82 -11.10
N ALA A 82 -2.49 -18.36 -9.86
CA ALA A 82 -2.91 -19.22 -8.75
C ALA A 82 -4.28 -19.85 -9.02
N ASN A 83 -5.26 -19.08 -9.52
CA ASN A 83 -6.56 -19.60 -9.92
C ASN A 83 -6.45 -20.61 -11.07
N ARG A 84 -5.70 -20.29 -12.13
CA ARG A 84 -5.48 -21.18 -13.30
C ARG A 84 -4.86 -22.51 -12.88
N LEU A 85 -3.95 -22.47 -11.92
CA LEU A 85 -3.25 -23.64 -11.37
C LEU A 85 -4.03 -24.34 -10.24
N ASN A 86 -5.25 -23.90 -9.94
CA ASN A 86 -6.08 -24.42 -8.84
C ASN A 86 -5.38 -24.41 -7.46
N LEU A 87 -4.54 -23.40 -7.23
CA LEU A 87 -3.91 -23.18 -5.93
C LEU A 87 -4.93 -22.61 -4.94
N THR A 88 -4.84 -23.06 -3.69
CA THR A 88 -5.64 -22.47 -2.61
C THR A 88 -5.08 -21.09 -2.27
N MET A 89 -5.94 -20.08 -2.32
CA MET A 89 -5.61 -18.72 -1.90
C MET A 89 -6.35 -18.36 -0.61
N HIS A 90 -5.68 -17.61 0.25
CA HIS A 90 -6.25 -17.05 1.46
C HIS A 90 -6.23 -15.53 1.36
N ASN A 91 -7.35 -14.92 1.74
CA ASN A 91 -7.49 -13.47 1.73
C ASN A 91 -6.98 -12.89 3.04
N ASN A 92 -6.08 -11.93 2.93
CA ASN A 92 -5.70 -11.12 4.07
C ASN A 92 -6.71 -10.00 4.33
N PRO A 93 -6.75 -9.50 5.57
CA PRO A 93 -7.43 -8.23 5.86
C PRO A 93 -6.92 -7.13 4.93
N VAL A 94 -7.83 -6.26 4.51
CA VAL A 94 -7.47 -5.02 3.83
C VAL A 94 -7.29 -3.93 4.87
N ASP A 95 -6.22 -3.14 4.73
CA ASP A 95 -6.02 -1.94 5.52
C ASP A 95 -6.48 -0.74 4.71
N VAL A 96 -7.45 -0.01 5.24
CA VAL A 96 -8.00 1.20 4.62
C VAL A 96 -7.93 2.35 5.61
N GLY A 97 -7.60 3.54 5.13
CA GLY A 97 -7.67 4.72 5.96
C GLY A 97 -7.12 5.96 5.28
N VAL A 98 -6.53 6.84 6.07
CA VAL A 98 -6.12 8.18 5.64
C VAL A 98 -4.66 8.44 5.98
N ARG A 99 -4.01 9.30 5.18
CA ARG A 99 -2.72 9.89 5.54
C ARG A 99 -2.97 11.18 6.31
N VAL A 100 -2.48 11.23 7.54
CA VAL A 100 -2.62 12.38 8.43
C VAL A 100 -1.34 13.20 8.37
N GLU A 101 -1.49 14.52 8.34
CA GLU A 101 -0.40 15.47 8.56
C GLU A 101 -0.67 16.27 9.83
N VAL A 102 0.36 16.43 10.66
CA VAL A 102 0.35 17.28 11.85
C VAL A 102 1.64 18.11 11.88
N PRO A 103 1.68 19.28 12.55
CA PRO A 103 2.92 20.01 12.75
C PRO A 103 3.93 19.10 13.46
N VAL A 104 5.21 19.19 13.08
CA VAL A 104 6.29 18.37 13.66
C VAL A 104 6.26 18.37 15.20
N ALA A 105 6.03 19.54 15.79
CA ALA A 105 5.96 19.71 17.25
C ALA A 105 4.94 18.79 17.96
N VAL A 106 3.88 18.35 17.28
CA VAL A 106 2.87 17.44 17.85
C VAL A 106 3.42 16.03 18.06
N MET A 107 4.29 15.57 17.16
CA MET A 107 4.85 14.22 17.21
C MET A 107 6.29 14.18 17.74
N GLN A 108 6.89 15.35 17.93
CA GLN A 108 8.32 15.50 18.23
C GLN A 108 8.78 14.67 19.44
N GLU A 109 8.02 14.70 20.54
CA GLU A 109 8.36 13.92 21.74
C GLU A 109 8.47 12.41 21.47
N LEU A 110 7.69 11.90 20.52
CA LEU A 110 7.76 10.50 20.10
C LEU A 110 8.87 10.31 19.07
N THR A 111 8.95 11.17 18.06
CA THR A 111 9.84 10.99 16.90
C THR A 111 11.32 11.21 17.23
N ASP A 112 11.62 12.03 18.23
CA ASP A 112 12.99 12.27 18.71
C ASP A 112 13.56 11.03 19.43
N VAL A 113 12.69 10.19 20.01
CA VAL A 113 13.08 8.95 20.69
C VAL A 113 13.00 7.74 19.74
N LEU A 114 11.96 7.70 18.91
CA LEU A 114 11.65 6.61 17.98
C LEU A 114 11.24 7.21 16.64
N TYR A 115 12.06 7.02 15.61
CA TYR A 115 11.77 7.54 14.26
C TYR A 115 10.33 7.28 13.80
N GLU A 116 9.79 6.09 14.12
CA GLU A 116 8.40 5.75 13.88
C GLU A 116 7.75 5.15 15.13
N ALA A 117 6.72 5.83 15.63
CA ALA A 117 5.85 5.28 16.66
C ALA A 117 4.80 4.35 16.04
N LYS A 118 4.81 3.07 16.45
CA LYS A 118 3.80 2.07 16.13
C LYS A 118 2.72 2.09 17.21
N LEU A 119 1.67 2.87 16.97
CA LEU A 119 0.56 3.04 17.90
C LEU A 119 -0.62 2.22 17.41
N GLU A 120 -1.33 1.62 18.36
CA GLU A 120 -2.55 0.87 18.12
C GLU A 120 -3.64 1.35 19.07
N PHE A 121 -4.85 1.43 18.55
CA PHE A 121 -6.02 1.89 19.27
C PHE A 121 -7.24 1.09 18.83
N THR A 122 -8.04 0.65 19.78
CA THR A 122 -9.34 0.01 19.50
C THR A 122 -10.44 1.04 19.64
N SER A 123 -11.22 1.21 18.58
CA SER A 123 -12.31 2.19 18.56
C SER A 123 -13.40 1.82 19.57
N LYS A 124 -13.87 2.80 20.36
CA LYS A 124 -14.94 2.55 21.34
C LYS A 124 -16.31 2.36 20.69
N SER A 125 -16.49 2.88 19.49
CA SER A 125 -17.78 2.90 18.81
C SER A 125 -18.06 1.59 18.06
N PHE A 126 -17.03 1.00 17.43
CA PHE A 126 -17.20 -0.13 16.53
C PHE A 126 -16.23 -1.29 16.79
N ASP A 127 -15.38 -1.20 17.83
CA ASP A 127 -14.35 -2.20 18.17
C ASP A 127 -13.32 -2.42 17.04
N ASP A 128 -13.14 -1.41 16.19
CA ASP A 128 -12.23 -1.47 15.06
C ASP A 128 -10.77 -1.28 15.54
N ARG A 129 -9.88 -2.13 15.04
CA ARG A 129 -8.43 -2.01 15.26
C ARG A 129 -7.86 -0.94 14.34
N ILE A 130 -7.42 0.16 14.94
CA ILE A 130 -6.80 1.30 14.27
C ILE A 130 -5.32 1.33 14.60
N ARG A 131 -4.46 1.54 13.60
CA ARG A 131 -3.01 1.61 13.81
C ARG A 131 -2.34 2.71 12.99
N THR A 132 -1.23 3.23 13.50
CA THR A 132 -0.33 4.07 12.72
C THR A 132 0.51 3.23 11.75
N PHE A 133 0.90 3.83 10.63
CA PHE A 133 1.76 3.17 9.65
C PHE A 133 2.60 4.16 8.83
N CYS A 134 3.84 3.77 8.55
CA CYS A 134 4.79 4.49 7.70
C CYS A 134 4.95 5.94 8.16
N MET A 135 5.25 6.15 9.45
CA MET A 135 5.49 7.49 9.97
C MET A 135 6.70 8.13 9.28
N CYS A 136 6.54 9.38 8.89
CA CYS A 136 7.52 10.19 8.17
C CYS A 136 7.67 11.53 8.91
N PRO A 137 8.54 11.59 9.94
CA PRO A 137 8.89 12.84 10.61
C PRO A 137 9.49 13.82 9.61
N ASN A 138 9.05 15.09 9.65
CA ASN A 138 9.50 16.13 8.71
C ASN A 138 9.30 15.75 7.22
N GLY A 139 8.43 14.78 6.94
CA GLY A 139 8.23 14.23 5.61
C GLY A 139 7.07 14.89 4.86
N GLU A 140 6.83 14.41 3.65
CA GLU A 140 5.76 14.86 2.77
C GLU A 140 4.83 13.71 2.42
N VAL A 141 3.57 14.05 2.16
CA VAL A 141 2.61 13.14 1.55
C VAL A 141 2.88 13.12 0.04
N ILE A 142 2.93 11.92 -0.53
CA ILE A 142 3.18 11.72 -1.96
C ILE A 142 2.03 10.92 -2.58
N MET A 143 1.86 11.08 -3.89
CA MET A 143 0.98 10.21 -4.68
C MET A 143 1.71 8.91 -5.02
N GLU A 144 0.99 7.81 -4.94
CA GLU A 144 1.46 6.48 -5.36
C GLU A 144 0.42 5.89 -6.32
N SER A 145 0.87 5.44 -7.50
CA SER A 145 0.03 4.66 -8.41
C SER A 145 0.14 3.19 -8.05
N THR A 146 -0.98 2.46 -8.07
CA THR A 146 -0.94 1.00 -7.84
C THR A 146 -0.36 0.21 -9.01
N GLY A 147 -0.07 0.87 -10.15
CA GLY A 147 0.36 0.21 -11.37
C GLY A 147 -0.69 -0.76 -11.93
N GLY A 148 -0.24 -1.69 -12.77
CA GLY A 148 -1.08 -2.71 -13.39
C GLY A 148 -2.00 -2.20 -14.51
N CYS A 149 -2.92 -3.06 -14.96
CA CYS A 149 -3.82 -2.77 -16.09
C CYS A 149 -4.95 -1.77 -15.76
N ASP A 150 -5.20 -1.54 -14.47
CA ASP A 150 -6.26 -0.65 -13.99
C ASP A 150 -5.79 0.15 -12.76
N PRO A 151 -4.87 1.11 -12.96
CA PRO A 151 -4.22 1.81 -11.86
C PRO A 151 -5.15 2.77 -11.13
N VAL A 152 -4.96 2.87 -9.81
CA VAL A 152 -5.56 3.92 -8.97
C VAL A 152 -4.48 4.78 -8.35
N ILE A 153 -4.82 6.03 -8.07
CA ILE A 153 -3.96 6.93 -7.32
C ILE A 153 -4.29 6.79 -5.84
N THR A 154 -3.25 6.56 -5.05
CA THR A 154 -3.30 6.45 -3.60
C THR A 154 -2.31 7.45 -2.98
N VAL A 155 -2.30 7.53 -1.66
CA VAL A 155 -1.34 8.35 -0.93
C VAL A 155 -0.40 7.50 -0.12
N ASN A 156 0.85 7.94 -0.09
CA ASN A 156 1.88 7.44 0.79
C ASN A 156 2.62 8.63 1.42
N GLY A 157 3.73 8.40 2.08
CA GLY A 157 4.60 9.48 2.49
C GLY A 157 6.06 9.10 2.45
N HIS A 158 6.89 10.13 2.47
CA HIS A 158 8.32 10.03 2.28
C HIS A 158 9.03 11.11 3.10
N SER A 159 10.24 10.82 3.57
CA SER A 159 11.12 11.80 4.21
C SER A 159 12.42 11.86 3.42
N TYR A 160 12.82 13.06 3.00
CA TYR A 160 14.04 13.26 2.22
C TYR A 160 15.23 13.48 3.16
N ALA A 161 16.41 13.01 2.76
CA ALA A 161 17.64 13.24 3.55
C ALA A 161 18.06 14.72 3.59
N ASN A 162 17.79 15.46 2.50
CA ASN A 162 18.28 16.83 2.30
C ASN A 162 17.17 17.89 2.28
N HIS A 163 15.93 17.48 2.54
CA HIS A 163 14.76 18.36 2.52
C HIS A 163 13.83 17.96 3.64
N SER A 164 13.26 18.96 4.32
CA SER A 164 12.34 18.73 5.44
C SER A 164 11.11 19.60 5.25
N SER A 165 9.96 19.02 5.56
CA SER A 165 8.70 19.74 5.67
C SER A 165 8.47 20.21 7.11
N GLY A 166 7.51 21.12 7.28
CA GLY A 166 7.02 21.53 8.61
C GLY A 166 6.07 20.52 9.27
N ASN A 167 5.81 19.39 8.62
CA ASN A 167 4.82 18.40 9.05
C ASN A 167 5.47 17.04 9.32
N THR A 168 4.89 16.31 10.27
CA THR A 168 5.04 14.86 10.38
C THR A 168 3.80 14.22 9.78
N ASN A 169 3.97 13.20 8.95
CA ASN A 169 2.85 12.50 8.35
C ASN A 169 2.90 10.99 8.60
N PHE A 170 1.75 10.35 8.73
CA PHE A 170 1.61 8.91 8.94
C PHE A 170 0.24 8.45 8.45
N ALA A 171 0.09 7.18 8.12
CA ALA A 171 -1.21 6.62 7.83
C ALA A 171 -1.91 6.19 9.13
N LEU A 172 -3.20 6.48 9.24
CA LEU A 172 -4.10 5.82 10.18
C LEU A 172 -4.91 4.80 9.40
N LEU A 173 -4.77 3.53 9.75
CA LEU A 173 -5.35 2.41 9.01
C LEU A 173 -6.28 1.62 9.91
N VAL A 174 -7.42 1.23 9.34
CA VAL A 174 -8.37 0.27 9.92
C VAL A 174 -8.21 -1.06 9.19
N SER A 175 -7.89 -2.11 9.94
CA SER A 175 -7.80 -3.46 9.39
C SER A 175 -9.18 -4.10 9.29
N THR A 176 -9.66 -4.33 8.07
CA THR A 176 -10.95 -4.98 7.83
C THR A 176 -10.74 -6.39 7.31
N ALA A 177 -11.12 -7.38 8.11
CA ALA A 177 -11.23 -8.76 7.66
C ALA A 177 -12.63 -9.01 7.11
N PHE A 178 -12.71 -9.44 5.85
CA PHE A 178 -13.97 -9.85 5.26
C PHE A 178 -14.23 -11.33 5.48
N THR A 179 -15.51 -11.67 5.66
CA THR A 179 -15.98 -13.05 5.73
C THR A 179 -16.73 -13.42 4.45
N GLU A 180 -17.08 -14.69 4.34
CA GLU A 180 -17.97 -15.18 3.29
C GLU A 180 -19.28 -14.37 3.21
N PRO A 181 -19.85 -14.17 2.00
CA PRO A 181 -19.40 -14.70 0.71
C PRO A 181 -18.34 -13.85 0.00
N PHE A 182 -17.87 -12.76 0.62
CA PHE A 182 -16.96 -11.82 -0.03
C PHE A 182 -15.52 -12.33 -0.02
N ARG A 183 -14.88 -12.32 -1.19
CA ARG A 183 -13.53 -12.90 -1.36
C ARG A 183 -12.57 -12.00 -2.14
N GLU A 184 -12.83 -10.70 -2.25
CA GLU A 184 -12.04 -9.79 -3.09
C GLU A 184 -11.60 -8.50 -2.35
N PRO A 185 -10.92 -8.60 -1.19
CA PRO A 185 -10.49 -7.42 -0.41
C PRO A 185 -9.62 -6.44 -1.22
N ILE A 186 -8.87 -6.96 -2.19
CA ILE A 186 -8.06 -6.17 -3.12
C ILE A 186 -8.94 -5.22 -3.95
N ALA A 187 -10.00 -5.78 -4.53
CA ALA A 187 -10.95 -5.04 -5.35
C ALA A 187 -11.68 -3.99 -4.51
N TYR A 188 -12.07 -4.32 -3.27
CA TYR A 188 -12.68 -3.36 -2.35
C TYR A 188 -11.78 -2.13 -2.13
N GLY A 189 -10.50 -2.33 -1.79
CA GLY A 189 -9.55 -1.24 -1.61
C GLY A 189 -9.36 -0.40 -2.88
N LYS A 190 -9.25 -1.05 -4.05
CA LYS A 190 -9.15 -0.37 -5.34
C LYS A 190 -10.40 0.48 -5.64
N HIS A 191 -11.60 0.00 -5.32
CA HIS A 191 -12.84 0.74 -5.53
C HIS A 191 -12.95 1.98 -4.64
N LEU A 192 -12.54 1.90 -3.37
CA LEU A 192 -12.49 3.07 -2.49
C LEU A 192 -11.52 4.13 -3.02
N ALA A 193 -10.31 3.73 -3.42
CA ALA A 193 -9.35 4.64 -4.03
C ALA A 193 -9.90 5.26 -5.32
N ARG A 194 -10.55 4.47 -6.18
CA ARG A 194 -11.21 4.96 -7.40
C ARG A 194 -12.24 6.03 -7.11
N LEU A 195 -13.08 5.82 -6.10
CA LEU A 195 -14.11 6.77 -5.71
C LEU A 195 -13.49 8.10 -5.28
N ALA A 196 -12.41 8.05 -4.48
CA ALA A 196 -11.64 9.24 -4.14
C ALA A 196 -11.06 9.95 -5.38
N ASN A 197 -10.48 9.19 -6.32
CA ASN A 197 -9.89 9.73 -7.54
C ASN A 197 -10.94 10.42 -8.43
N ILE A 198 -12.14 9.83 -8.59
CA ILE A 198 -13.23 10.42 -9.37
C ILE A 198 -13.68 11.75 -8.77
N LEU A 199 -13.84 11.82 -7.44
CA LEU A 199 -14.30 13.02 -6.75
C LEU A 199 -13.27 14.17 -6.74
N SER A 200 -11.98 13.84 -6.79
CA SER A 200 -10.88 14.80 -6.62
C SER A 200 -10.08 15.09 -7.89
N GLY A 201 -10.16 14.23 -8.90
CA GLY A 201 -9.19 14.17 -10.00
C GLY A 201 -7.83 13.59 -9.59
N GLY A 202 -7.67 13.07 -8.37
CA GLY A 202 -6.41 12.57 -7.83
C GLY A 202 -6.53 12.21 -6.35
N VAL A 203 -5.96 13.05 -5.48
CA VAL A 203 -6.02 12.87 -4.02
C VAL A 203 -7.00 13.85 -3.39
N LEU A 204 -7.88 13.35 -2.52
CA LEU A 204 -8.78 14.17 -1.72
C LEU A 204 -8.09 14.60 -0.41
N VAL A 205 -8.26 15.86 0.00
CA VAL A 205 -7.80 16.35 1.31
C VAL A 205 -8.95 17.04 2.05
N GLN A 206 -9.00 16.84 3.36
CA GLN A 206 -9.98 17.47 4.24
C GLN A 206 -9.31 17.82 5.58
N ARG A 207 -9.64 18.98 6.14
CA ARG A 207 -9.20 19.35 7.49
C ARG A 207 -9.96 18.52 8.51
N LEU A 208 -9.29 18.12 9.58
CA LEU A 208 -9.93 17.36 10.67
C LEU A 208 -11.15 18.10 11.24
N GLY A 209 -11.05 19.42 11.44
CA GLY A 209 -12.19 20.22 11.93
C GLY A 209 -13.39 20.18 10.98
N ASP A 210 -13.17 20.27 9.66
CA ASP A 210 -14.24 20.19 8.67
C ASP A 210 -14.88 18.79 8.68
N LEU A 211 -14.07 17.73 8.78
CA LEU A 211 -14.55 16.35 8.90
C LEU A 211 -15.43 16.14 10.14
N LEU A 212 -14.99 16.64 11.31
CA LEU A 212 -15.75 16.54 12.57
C LEU A 212 -17.08 17.31 12.52
N GLU A 213 -17.12 18.43 11.78
CA GLU A 213 -18.33 19.22 11.57
C GLU A 213 -19.23 18.66 10.45
N GLY A 214 -18.83 17.58 9.77
CA GLY A 214 -19.57 17.05 8.62
C GLY A 214 -19.59 18.01 7.43
N GLN A 215 -18.54 18.79 7.24
CA GLN A 215 -18.42 19.80 6.21
C GLN A 215 -17.30 19.48 5.22
N ARG A 216 -17.52 19.86 3.97
CA ARG A 216 -16.50 19.83 2.93
C ARG A 216 -15.41 20.88 3.17
N SER A 217 -14.14 20.50 3.00
CA SER A 217 -13.04 21.47 2.90
C SER A 217 -13.03 22.16 1.53
N THR A 218 -12.71 23.46 1.53
CA THR A 218 -12.54 24.28 0.33
C THR A 218 -11.13 24.85 0.26
N PRO A 219 -10.64 25.33 -0.91
CA PRO A 219 -9.32 25.96 -1.01
C PRO A 219 -9.10 27.07 0.04
N ALA A 220 -10.07 27.97 0.22
CA ALA A 220 -10.01 29.04 1.22
C ALA A 220 -9.95 28.53 2.68
N ARG A 221 -10.56 27.37 2.95
CA ARG A 221 -10.49 26.71 4.26
C ARG A 221 -9.12 26.07 4.49
N ILE A 222 -8.57 25.40 3.48
CA ILE A 222 -7.21 24.84 3.53
C ILE A 222 -6.17 25.95 3.75
N GLU A 223 -6.28 27.07 3.03
CA GLU A 223 -5.35 28.20 3.18
C GLU A 223 -5.32 28.78 4.60
N ARG A 224 -6.46 28.78 5.30
CA ARG A 224 -6.57 29.23 6.70
C ARG A 224 -6.17 28.16 7.73
N SER A 225 -5.77 26.97 7.29
CA SER A 225 -5.35 25.89 8.17
C SER A 225 -3.99 26.18 8.80
N VAL A 226 -3.82 25.80 10.07
CA VAL A 226 -2.51 25.82 10.73
C VAL A 226 -1.55 24.80 10.09
N VAL A 227 -2.10 23.68 9.61
CA VAL A 227 -1.37 22.66 8.85
C VAL A 227 -1.63 22.86 7.37
N GLN A 228 -0.59 23.24 6.64
CA GLN A 228 -0.64 23.31 5.18
C GLN A 228 -0.30 21.93 4.60
N PRO A 229 -1.13 21.36 3.69
CA PRO A 229 -0.83 20.07 3.08
C PRO A 229 0.51 20.11 2.36
N THR A 230 1.34 19.08 2.54
CA THR A 230 2.61 18.97 1.80
C THR A 230 2.36 18.62 0.34
N LEU A 231 1.37 17.76 0.08
CA LEU A 231 0.92 17.44 -1.28
C LEU A 231 0.08 18.58 -1.89
N LYS A 232 0.73 19.49 -2.62
CA LYS A 232 0.09 20.69 -3.18
C LYS A 232 -0.96 20.42 -4.26
N THR A 233 -0.90 19.26 -4.90
CA THR A 233 -1.86 18.82 -5.92
C THR A 233 -3.12 18.17 -5.34
N ALA A 234 -3.22 18.04 -4.01
CA ALA A 234 -4.40 17.47 -3.38
C ALA A 234 -5.61 18.42 -3.49
N THR A 235 -6.77 17.85 -3.83
CA THR A 235 -8.01 18.60 -4.03
C THR A 235 -8.83 18.62 -2.74
N PRO A 236 -9.20 19.82 -2.22
CA PRO A 236 -10.06 19.93 -1.06
C PRO A 236 -11.43 19.27 -1.29
N GLY A 237 -11.89 18.50 -0.32
CA GLY A 237 -13.11 17.71 -0.48
C GLY A 237 -13.72 17.24 0.83
N ASP A 238 -14.52 16.20 0.71
CA ASP A 238 -15.25 15.58 1.82
C ASP A 238 -15.05 14.06 1.78
N LEU A 239 -14.30 13.56 2.76
CA LEU A 239 -13.95 12.15 2.88
C LEU A 239 -15.17 11.28 3.20
N SER A 240 -16.27 11.85 3.70
CA SER A 240 -17.50 11.10 4.01
C SER A 240 -18.17 10.49 2.78
N PHE A 241 -17.87 11.00 1.57
CA PHE A 241 -18.32 10.38 0.32
C PHE A 241 -17.50 9.17 -0.10
N VAL A 242 -16.34 8.94 0.52
CA VAL A 242 -15.40 7.87 0.16
C VAL A 242 -15.32 6.82 1.26
N LEU A 243 -15.15 7.26 2.50
CA LEU A 243 -14.98 6.37 3.64
C LEU A 243 -16.35 5.90 4.13
N SER A 244 -16.48 4.58 4.28
CA SER A 244 -17.69 4.00 4.86
C SER A 244 -17.85 4.43 6.31
N TYR A 245 -19.08 4.76 6.73
CA TYR A 245 -19.36 5.10 8.12
C TYR A 245 -19.06 3.92 9.04
N ARG A 246 -18.17 4.18 10.00
CA ARG A 246 -17.71 3.36 11.12
C ARG A 246 -17.14 4.29 12.18
#